data_AF-A0A7K3XGV6-F1
#
_entry.id   AF-A0A7K3XGV6-F1
#
_cell.length_a   1.000
_cell.length_b   1.000
_cell.length_c   1.000
_cell.angle_alpha   90.00
_cell.angle_beta   90.00
_cell.angle_gamma   90.00
#
_symmetry.space_group_name_H-M   'P 1'
#
loop_
_entity.id
_entity.type
_entity.pdbx_description
1 polymer ?
#
loop_
_entity_poly.entity_id
_entity_poly.type
_entity_poly.pdbx_seq_one_letter_code
_entity_poly.pdbx_strand_id
1 'polypeptide(L)'
;MAKSVDASHVKNVANMDELISSILSYGIKYNPSNPLLKLESMQSLYSLGEGAISDVNSTHPASTLAVSIRDNAFKPLSKLTTRVINSLKATQVPVQIIENVRTIVRKIQGVRATPKKSDEEKKALEAEGLVVKEISSSQMGFDDRLDNFDKLIKLLSGIPLYDPNEEDLKISTLTVLYNDLKEKNAAAIIASTPLTNARIARQIILYKEGTGLVDTCLSSKNYIKSVFGADSPQYKKIAKLAFRNIRY
;
A
#
# COMPACT_ATOMS: atom_id res chain seq x y z
N MET A 1 21.22 -12.97 -24.40
CA MET A 1 20.05 -13.17 -23.50
C MET A 1 20.41 -12.62 -22.14
N ALA A 2 19.76 -11.55 -21.70
CA ALA A 2 19.91 -11.06 -20.33
C ALA A 2 19.34 -12.13 -19.39
N LYS A 3 20.19 -12.75 -18.57
CA LYS A 3 19.73 -13.55 -17.43
C LYS A 3 18.91 -12.60 -16.55
N SER A 4 17.59 -12.74 -16.58
CA SER A 4 16.74 -12.27 -15.49
C SER A 4 17.27 -12.95 -14.24
N VAL A 5 18.05 -12.23 -13.43
CA VAL A 5 18.49 -12.75 -12.15
C VAL A 5 17.32 -12.54 -11.22
N ASP A 6 16.53 -13.60 -11.07
CA ASP A 6 15.36 -13.67 -10.21
C ASP A 6 15.76 -13.24 -8.79
N ALA A 7 15.30 -12.05 -8.39
CA ALA A 7 15.62 -11.43 -7.12
C ALA A 7 14.33 -11.29 -6.33
N SER A 8 14.11 -12.24 -5.42
CA SER A 8 12.95 -12.26 -4.53
C SER A 8 13.39 -12.52 -3.08
N HIS A 9 12.53 -12.12 -2.14
CA HIS A 9 12.74 -12.41 -0.71
C HIS A 9 12.89 -13.93 -0.48
N VAL A 10 12.03 -14.71 -1.13
CA VAL A 10 12.05 -16.18 -1.10
C VAL A 10 13.37 -16.72 -1.67
N LYS A 11 13.86 -16.15 -2.77
CA LYS A 11 15.12 -16.61 -3.36
C LYS A 11 16.33 -16.35 -2.46
N ASN A 12 16.35 -15.25 -1.72
CA ASN A 12 17.42 -15.02 -0.73
C ASN A 12 17.38 -16.08 0.39
N VAL A 13 16.19 -16.40 0.92
CA VAL A 13 16.04 -17.40 1.98
C VAL A 13 16.40 -18.80 1.48
N ALA A 14 15.93 -19.18 0.29
CA ALA A 14 16.31 -20.45 -0.35
C ALA A 14 17.83 -20.56 -0.61
N ASN A 15 18.46 -19.47 -1.07
CA ASN A 15 19.91 -19.46 -1.26
C ASN A 15 20.68 -19.56 0.07
N MET A 16 20.09 -19.10 1.18
CA MET A 16 20.69 -19.28 2.51
C MET A 16 20.69 -20.76 2.92
N ASP A 17 19.62 -21.49 2.64
CA ASP A 17 19.56 -22.94 2.89
C ASP A 17 20.63 -23.70 2.08
N GLU A 18 20.79 -23.36 0.79
CA GLU A 18 21.87 -23.90 -0.05
C GLU A 18 23.27 -23.59 0.52
N LEU A 19 23.45 -22.40 1.10
CA LEU A 19 24.69 -21.99 1.75
C LEU A 19 24.93 -22.77 3.06
N ILE A 20 23.91 -22.92 3.91
CA ILE A 20 23.96 -23.71 5.15
C ILE A 20 24.30 -25.18 4.84
N SER A 21 23.65 -25.77 3.85
CA SER A 21 23.94 -27.12 3.36
C SER A 21 25.40 -27.28 2.92
N SER A 22 25.97 -26.25 2.30
CA SER A 22 27.38 -26.24 1.92
C SER A 22 28.30 -26.12 3.14
N ILE A 23 27.96 -25.25 4.10
CA ILE A 23 28.70 -25.09 5.37
C ILE A 23 28.75 -26.40 6.16
N LEU A 24 27.62 -27.11 6.26
CA LEU A 24 27.55 -28.43 6.88
C LEU A 24 28.54 -29.41 6.26
N SER A 25 28.63 -29.43 4.92
CA SER A 25 29.58 -30.31 4.20
C SER A 25 31.05 -29.97 4.43
N TYR A 26 31.36 -28.76 4.90
CA TYR A 26 32.73 -28.33 5.20
C TYR A 26 33.19 -28.73 6.60
N GLY A 27 32.26 -29.09 7.50
CA GLY A 27 32.56 -29.56 8.85
C GLY A 27 33.47 -28.60 9.63
N ILE A 28 34.46 -29.15 10.33
CA ILE A 28 35.39 -28.40 11.19
C ILE A 28 36.20 -27.31 10.47
N LYS A 29 36.30 -27.37 9.12
CA LYS A 29 37.00 -26.33 8.34
C LYS A 29 36.22 -25.02 8.34
N TYR A 30 34.91 -25.06 8.56
CA TYR A 30 34.11 -23.86 8.76
C TYR A 30 34.03 -23.54 10.26
N ASN A 31 34.89 -22.64 10.74
CA ASN A 31 35.00 -22.28 12.15
C ASN A 31 35.16 -20.75 12.33
N PRO A 32 34.13 -19.94 11.99
CA PRO A 32 34.23 -18.49 12.06
C PRO A 32 34.29 -17.99 13.51
N SER A 33 35.11 -16.98 13.77
CA SER A 33 35.15 -16.29 15.07
C SER A 33 33.94 -15.38 15.29
N ASN A 34 33.33 -14.86 14.21
CA ASN A 34 32.12 -14.06 14.28
C ASN A 34 30.91 -14.94 14.70
N PRO A 35 30.27 -14.67 15.86
CA PRO A 35 29.12 -15.43 16.33
C PRO A 35 27.96 -15.51 15.33
N LEU A 36 27.71 -14.46 14.55
CA LEU A 36 26.61 -14.43 13.57
C LEU A 36 26.79 -15.43 12.43
N LEU A 37 28.04 -15.79 12.13
CA LEU A 37 28.37 -16.74 11.07
C LEU A 37 28.40 -18.18 11.58
N LYS A 38 28.24 -18.43 12.88
CA LYS A 38 28.17 -19.80 13.39
C LYS A 38 26.94 -20.51 12.82
N LEU A 39 27.10 -21.81 12.56
CA LEU A 39 26.09 -22.63 11.92
C LEU A 39 24.71 -22.53 12.60
N GLU A 40 24.67 -22.62 13.94
CA GLU A 40 23.42 -22.51 14.72
C GLU A 40 22.74 -21.14 14.55
N SER A 41 23.52 -20.06 14.52
CA SER A 41 23.01 -18.71 14.30
C SER A 41 22.47 -18.53 12.89
N MET A 42 23.16 -19.10 11.88
CA MET A 42 22.69 -19.10 10.50
C MET A 42 21.40 -19.93 10.34
N GLN A 43 21.30 -21.12 10.95
CA GLN A 43 20.08 -21.92 10.94
C GLN A 43 18.91 -21.19 11.60
N SER A 44 19.15 -20.53 12.73
CA SER A 44 18.14 -19.72 13.41
C SER A 44 17.65 -18.56 12.53
N LEU A 45 18.57 -17.85 11.88
CA LEU A 45 18.24 -16.75 10.96
C LEU A 45 17.51 -17.23 9.70
N TYR A 46 17.83 -18.43 9.20
CA TYR A 46 17.08 -19.08 8.13
C TYR A 46 15.62 -19.36 8.54
N SER A 47 15.40 -19.96 9.70
CA SER A 47 14.05 -20.21 10.23
C SER A 47 13.25 -18.92 10.45
N LEU A 48 13.89 -17.86 10.93
CA LEU A 48 13.28 -16.52 11.03
C LEU A 48 12.91 -15.95 9.65
N GLY A 49 13.75 -16.17 8.64
CA GLY A 49 13.48 -15.76 7.25
C GLY A 49 12.27 -16.46 6.66
N GLU A 50 12.15 -17.78 6.83
CA GLU A 50 10.99 -18.58 6.41
C GLU A 50 9.71 -18.11 7.12
N GLY A 51 9.78 -17.94 8.45
CA GLY A 51 8.67 -17.41 9.25
C GLY A 51 8.18 -16.05 8.74
N ALA A 52 9.11 -15.12 8.50
CA ALA A 52 8.76 -13.78 8.01
C ALA A 52 8.12 -13.79 6.60
N ILE A 53 8.49 -14.73 5.74
CA ILE A 53 7.81 -14.92 4.44
C ILE A 53 6.40 -15.44 4.66
N SER A 54 6.24 -16.46 5.52
CA SER A 54 4.95 -17.05 5.86
C SER A 54 3.99 -16.02 6.47
N ASP A 55 4.48 -15.16 7.37
CA ASP A 55 3.68 -14.11 8.01
C ASP A 55 3.16 -13.08 7.01
N VAL A 56 3.98 -12.68 6.03
CA VAL A 56 3.52 -11.79 4.94
C VAL A 56 2.46 -12.51 4.10
N ASN A 57 2.68 -13.78 3.74
CA ASN A 57 1.75 -14.54 2.91
C ASN A 57 0.41 -14.79 3.61
N SER A 58 0.41 -15.02 4.92
CA SER A 58 -0.82 -15.26 5.71
C SER A 58 -1.62 -13.98 5.96
N THR A 59 -0.96 -12.83 6.11
CA THR A 59 -1.63 -11.53 6.33
C THR A 59 -2.10 -10.85 5.05
N HIS A 60 -1.54 -11.21 3.90
CA HIS A 60 -1.86 -10.56 2.62
C HIS A 60 -3.34 -10.73 2.17
N PRO A 61 -3.97 -11.93 2.23
CA PRO A 61 -5.33 -12.12 1.73
C PRO A 61 -6.38 -11.26 2.44
N ALA A 62 -6.28 -11.15 3.77
CA ALA A 62 -7.23 -10.38 4.58
C ALA A 62 -7.20 -8.89 4.21
N SER A 63 -6.01 -8.31 4.05
CA SER A 63 -5.84 -6.93 3.60
C SER A 63 -6.42 -6.72 2.19
N THR A 64 -6.07 -7.59 1.24
CA THR A 64 -6.55 -7.52 -0.15
C THR A 64 -8.07 -7.59 -0.24
N LEU A 65 -8.70 -8.50 0.51
CA LEU A 65 -10.15 -8.64 0.53
C LEU A 65 -10.83 -7.41 1.13
N ALA A 66 -10.34 -6.90 2.27
CA ALA A 66 -10.94 -5.74 2.93
C ALA A 66 -10.82 -4.47 2.08
N VAL A 67 -9.69 -4.25 1.41
CA VAL A 67 -9.51 -3.16 0.43
C VAL A 67 -10.50 -3.31 -0.72
N SER A 68 -10.64 -4.51 -1.29
CA SER A 68 -11.57 -4.78 -2.39
C SER A 68 -13.03 -4.52 -1.99
N ILE A 69 -13.43 -4.92 -0.78
CA ILE A 69 -14.77 -4.69 -0.24
C ILE A 69 -15.05 -3.19 -0.08
N ARG A 70 -14.11 -2.44 0.51
CA ARG A 70 -14.22 -0.98 0.65
C ARG A 70 -14.34 -0.32 -0.72
N ASP A 71 -13.43 -0.62 -1.64
CA ASP A 71 -13.39 0.01 -2.95
C ASP A 71 -14.71 -0.24 -3.70
N ASN A 72 -15.24 -1.46 -3.66
CA ASN A 72 -16.52 -1.80 -4.25
C ASN A 72 -17.70 -1.03 -3.63
N ALA A 73 -17.73 -0.87 -2.31
CA ALA A 73 -18.78 -0.14 -1.62
C ALA A 73 -18.80 1.36 -1.98
N PHE A 74 -17.64 1.96 -2.25
CA PHE A 74 -17.53 3.38 -2.61
C PHE A 74 -17.76 3.69 -4.09
N LYS A 75 -17.79 2.68 -4.99
CA LYS A 75 -18.06 2.85 -6.43
C LYS A 75 -19.39 3.55 -6.75
N PRO A 76 -20.54 3.16 -6.17
CA PRO A 76 -21.83 3.77 -6.52
C PRO A 76 -22.02 5.19 -5.97
N LEU A 77 -21.24 5.61 -4.97
CA LEU A 77 -21.46 6.85 -4.22
C LEU A 77 -21.56 8.10 -5.13
N SER A 78 -20.71 8.22 -6.15
CA SER A 78 -20.75 9.36 -7.08
C SER A 78 -22.03 9.40 -7.92
N LYS A 79 -22.58 8.23 -8.31
CA LYS A 79 -23.84 8.15 -9.06
C LYS A 79 -25.03 8.49 -8.15
N LEU A 80 -25.00 8.01 -6.91
CA LEU A 80 -26.01 8.33 -5.90
C LEU A 80 -26.08 9.84 -5.63
N THR A 81 -24.94 10.51 -5.44
CA THR A 81 -24.93 11.97 -5.18
C THR A 81 -25.45 12.80 -6.36
N THR A 82 -25.30 12.31 -7.60
CA THR A 82 -25.97 12.91 -8.78
C THR A 82 -27.49 12.79 -8.69
N ARG A 83 -28.02 11.64 -8.24
CA ARG A 83 -29.47 11.48 -8.03
C ARG A 83 -29.98 12.38 -6.92
N VAL A 84 -29.26 12.46 -5.81
CA VAL A 84 -29.57 13.33 -4.65
C VAL A 84 -29.72 14.79 -5.08
N ILE A 85 -28.75 15.36 -5.79
CA ILE A 85 -28.86 16.76 -6.23
C ILE A 85 -29.98 16.99 -7.24
N ASN A 86 -30.27 16.02 -8.11
CA ASN A 86 -31.34 16.16 -9.09
C ASN A 86 -32.73 16.03 -8.45
N SER A 87 -32.87 15.17 -7.43
CA SER A 87 -34.06 15.13 -6.58
C SER A 87 -34.28 16.48 -5.89
N LEU A 88 -33.23 17.08 -5.31
CA LEU A 88 -33.32 18.41 -4.70
C LEU A 88 -33.71 19.50 -5.73
N LYS A 89 -33.16 19.47 -6.95
CA LYS A 89 -33.52 20.42 -8.02
C LYS A 89 -34.98 20.32 -8.46
N ALA A 90 -35.63 19.17 -8.28
CA ALA A 90 -37.05 18.99 -8.60
C ALA A 90 -37.97 19.63 -7.54
N THR A 91 -37.40 20.08 -6.42
CA THR A 91 -38.12 20.82 -5.38
C THR A 91 -38.09 22.33 -5.65
N GLN A 92 -38.86 23.10 -4.90
CA GLN A 92 -38.92 24.57 -5.02
C GLN A 92 -37.89 25.30 -4.12
N VAL A 93 -36.76 24.66 -3.80
CA VAL A 93 -35.71 25.32 -3.00
C VAL A 93 -35.02 26.46 -3.79
N PRO A 94 -34.54 27.51 -3.10
CA PRO A 94 -33.74 28.56 -3.74
C PRO A 94 -32.49 28.01 -4.44
N VAL A 95 -32.10 28.66 -5.54
CA VAL A 95 -30.91 28.30 -6.34
C VAL A 95 -29.64 28.27 -5.48
N GLN A 96 -29.53 29.17 -4.52
CA GLN A 96 -28.39 29.23 -3.59
C GLN A 96 -28.24 27.93 -2.78
N ILE A 97 -29.34 27.30 -2.37
CA ILE A 97 -29.30 26.01 -1.65
C ILE A 97 -28.79 24.90 -2.59
N ILE A 98 -29.24 24.90 -3.85
CA ILE A 98 -28.79 23.94 -4.87
C ILE A 98 -27.29 24.08 -5.12
N GLU A 99 -26.74 25.30 -5.19
CA GLU A 99 -25.30 25.53 -5.39
C GLU A 99 -24.47 25.12 -4.16
N ASN A 100 -24.99 25.33 -2.95
CA ASN A 100 -24.33 24.85 -1.73
C ASN A 100 -24.21 23.32 -1.73
N VAL A 101 -25.30 22.61 -2.04
CA VAL A 101 -25.30 21.15 -2.19
C VAL A 101 -24.38 20.71 -3.33
N ARG A 102 -24.41 21.40 -4.48
CA ARG A 102 -23.56 21.09 -5.64
C ARG A 102 -22.07 21.15 -5.30
N THR A 103 -21.68 22.10 -4.46
CA THR A 103 -20.29 22.25 -4.04
C THR A 103 -19.80 21.02 -3.27
N ILE A 104 -20.64 20.45 -2.41
CA ILE A 104 -20.31 19.21 -1.68
C ILE A 104 -20.33 18.00 -2.61
N VAL A 105 -21.34 17.89 -3.49
CA VAL A 105 -21.43 16.80 -4.48
C VAL A 105 -20.19 16.75 -5.39
N ARG A 106 -19.72 17.91 -5.86
CA ARG A 106 -18.49 18.01 -6.68
C ARG A 106 -17.27 17.43 -5.96
N LYS A 107 -17.12 17.66 -4.64
CA LYS A 107 -16.03 17.10 -3.84
C LYS A 107 -16.10 15.58 -3.77
N ILE A 108 -17.29 15.02 -3.48
CA ILE A 108 -17.50 13.55 -3.42
C ILE A 108 -17.19 12.88 -4.77
N GLN A 109 -17.43 13.58 -5.87
CA GLN A 109 -17.22 13.11 -7.24
C GLN A 109 -15.81 13.41 -7.78
N GLY A 110 -15.00 14.18 -7.07
CA GLY A 110 -13.67 14.61 -7.54
C GLY A 110 -13.72 15.61 -8.71
N VAL A 111 -14.83 16.32 -8.89
CA VAL A 111 -15.04 17.29 -9.96
C VAL A 111 -14.64 18.69 -9.48
N ARG A 112 -13.87 19.42 -10.29
CA ARG A 112 -13.46 20.78 -9.95
C ARG A 112 -14.62 21.78 -10.11
N ALA A 113 -14.62 22.81 -9.27
CA ALA A 113 -15.50 23.95 -9.45
C ALA A 113 -15.07 24.80 -10.66
N THR A 114 -13.76 24.99 -10.84
CA THR A 114 -13.15 25.70 -11.97
C THR A 114 -12.50 24.70 -12.93
N PRO A 115 -12.74 24.84 -14.25
CA PRO A 115 -12.02 24.06 -15.26
C PRO A 115 -10.50 24.22 -15.11
N LYS A 116 -9.75 23.20 -15.55
CA LYS A 116 -8.31 23.37 -15.72
C LYS A 116 -8.07 24.38 -16.84
N LYS A 117 -7.05 25.22 -16.67
CA LYS A 117 -6.59 26.09 -17.76
C LYS A 117 -6.08 25.24 -18.91
N SER A 118 -6.40 25.63 -20.14
CA SER A 118 -5.84 25.00 -21.33
C SER A 118 -4.33 25.28 -21.44
N ASP A 119 -3.63 24.50 -22.26
CA ASP A 119 -2.20 24.74 -22.50
C ASP A 119 -1.95 26.09 -23.19
N GLU A 120 -2.92 26.60 -23.95
CA GLU A 120 -2.88 27.92 -24.59
C GLU A 120 -3.03 29.04 -23.56
N GLU A 121 -3.97 28.90 -22.62
CA GLU A 121 -4.16 29.85 -21.51
C GLU A 121 -2.95 29.87 -20.57
N LYS A 122 -2.30 28.73 -20.37
CA LYS A 122 -1.06 28.63 -19.59
C LYS A 122 0.09 29.37 -20.26
N LYS A 123 0.29 29.16 -21.57
CA LYS A 123 1.32 29.86 -22.36
C LYS A 123 1.09 31.37 -22.43
N ALA A 124 -0.15 31.82 -22.55
CA ALA A 124 -0.48 33.25 -22.53
C ALA A 124 -0.09 33.92 -21.20
N LEU A 125 -0.40 33.28 -20.07
CA LEU A 125 -0.06 33.78 -18.74
C LEU A 125 1.44 33.72 -18.44
N GLU A 126 2.14 32.69 -18.92
CA GLU A 126 3.60 32.60 -18.83
C GLU A 126 4.28 33.69 -19.65
N ALA A 127 3.74 34.06 -20.83
CA ALA A 127 4.24 35.17 -21.64
C ALA A 127 4.04 36.54 -20.97
N GLU A 128 3.05 36.67 -20.09
CA GLU A 128 2.82 37.86 -19.25
C GLU A 128 3.66 37.86 -17.95
N GLY A 129 4.56 36.87 -17.78
CA GLY A 129 5.43 36.75 -16.61
C GLY A 129 4.74 36.23 -15.35
N LEU A 130 3.52 35.69 -15.46
CA LEU A 130 2.77 35.11 -14.34
C LEU A 130 3.09 33.61 -14.20
N VAL A 131 3.54 33.19 -13.02
CA VAL A 131 3.78 31.77 -12.72
C VAL A 131 2.44 31.05 -12.52
N VAL A 132 2.07 30.17 -13.45
CA VAL A 132 0.85 29.37 -13.34
C VAL A 132 1.10 28.13 -12.46
N LYS A 133 0.85 28.24 -11.16
CA LYS A 133 0.88 27.10 -10.23
C LYS A 133 -0.51 26.48 -10.10
N GLU A 134 -0.70 25.30 -10.71
CA GLU A 134 -1.95 24.54 -10.57
C GLU A 134 -1.78 23.44 -9.52
N ILE A 135 -2.48 23.55 -8.39
CA ILE A 135 -2.49 22.52 -7.35
C ILE A 135 -3.63 21.51 -7.57
N SER A 136 -3.41 20.27 -7.14
CA SER A 136 -4.50 19.31 -7.02
C SER A 136 -5.43 19.73 -5.88
N SER A 137 -6.72 19.84 -6.18
CA SER A 137 -7.79 20.12 -5.21
C SER A 137 -8.72 18.92 -5.01
N SER A 138 -8.32 17.74 -5.49
CA SER A 138 -9.12 16.52 -5.39
C SER A 138 -9.20 16.04 -3.95
N GLN A 139 -10.41 15.79 -3.47
CA GLN A 139 -10.73 15.24 -2.14
C GLN A 139 -11.30 13.83 -2.28
N MET A 140 -10.63 12.99 -3.08
CA MET A 140 -11.09 11.64 -3.45
C MET A 140 -10.66 10.54 -2.47
N GLY A 141 -9.96 10.88 -1.38
CA GLY A 141 -9.66 9.93 -0.31
C GLY A 141 -10.95 9.37 0.31
N PHE A 142 -10.91 8.15 0.84
CA PHE A 142 -12.09 7.53 1.46
C PHE A 142 -12.60 8.35 2.65
N ASP A 143 -11.69 8.87 3.49
CA ASP A 143 -12.03 9.73 4.62
C ASP A 143 -12.63 11.07 4.16
N ASP A 144 -12.05 11.70 3.12
CA ASP A 144 -12.58 12.92 2.53
C ASP A 144 -13.99 12.72 1.96
N ARG A 145 -14.23 11.60 1.26
CA ARG A 145 -15.53 11.28 0.69
C ARG A 145 -16.57 11.00 1.78
N LEU A 146 -16.17 10.36 2.88
CA LEU A 146 -17.02 10.16 4.06
C LEU A 146 -17.39 11.50 4.73
N ASP A 147 -16.40 12.36 4.98
CA ASP A 147 -16.62 13.67 5.59
C ASP A 147 -17.55 14.55 4.72
N ASN A 148 -17.32 14.58 3.40
CA ASN A 148 -18.20 15.30 2.49
C ASN A 148 -19.60 14.66 2.41
N PHE A 149 -19.73 13.34 2.49
CA PHE A 149 -21.03 12.68 2.48
C PHE A 149 -21.83 12.95 3.77
N ASP A 150 -21.20 12.95 4.93
CA ASP A 150 -21.83 13.37 6.20
C ASP A 150 -22.31 14.83 6.14
N LYS A 151 -21.48 15.74 5.61
CA LYS A 151 -21.86 17.15 5.39
C LYS A 151 -23.06 17.27 4.44
N LEU A 152 -23.11 16.46 3.38
CA LEU A 152 -24.24 16.41 2.46
C LEU A 152 -25.51 15.98 3.18
N ILE A 153 -25.48 14.88 3.95
CA ILE A 153 -26.63 14.37 4.71
C ILE A 153 -27.14 15.42 5.69
N LYS A 154 -26.24 16.04 6.46
CA LYS A 154 -26.60 17.10 7.42
C LYS A 154 -27.24 18.30 6.72
N LEU A 155 -26.68 18.74 5.59
CA LEU A 155 -27.27 19.85 4.83
C LEU A 155 -28.67 19.51 4.32
N LEU A 156 -28.86 18.30 3.76
CA LEU A 156 -30.17 17.85 3.27
C LEU A 156 -31.20 17.73 4.41
N SER A 157 -30.79 17.24 5.58
CA SER A 157 -31.68 17.13 6.75
C SER A 157 -32.21 18.47 7.26
N GLY A 158 -31.49 19.56 6.97
CA GLY A 158 -31.90 20.92 7.30
C GLY A 158 -32.79 21.59 6.24
N ILE A 159 -33.10 20.91 5.14
CA ILE A 159 -33.94 21.44 4.05
C ILE A 159 -35.34 20.80 4.16
N PRO A 160 -36.37 21.55 4.61
CA PRO A 160 -37.71 21.00 4.80
C PRO A 160 -38.36 20.47 3.52
N LEU A 161 -37.97 20.99 2.36
CA LEU A 161 -38.50 20.57 1.05
C LEU A 161 -37.81 19.32 0.50
N TYR A 162 -36.77 18.80 1.15
CA TYR A 162 -36.11 17.57 0.72
C TYR A 162 -36.79 16.35 1.34
N ASP A 163 -37.87 15.90 0.71
CA ASP A 163 -38.66 14.73 1.12
C ASP A 163 -38.84 13.75 -0.06
N PRO A 164 -37.80 12.97 -0.40
CA PRO A 164 -37.85 12.08 -1.57
C PRO A 164 -38.69 10.82 -1.30
N ASN A 165 -39.43 10.39 -2.33
CA ASN A 165 -40.19 9.14 -2.29
C ASN A 165 -39.30 7.91 -2.47
N GLU A 166 -38.20 8.05 -3.22
CA GLU A 166 -37.25 6.97 -3.47
C GLU A 166 -36.47 6.61 -2.20
N GLU A 167 -36.61 5.35 -1.75
CA GLU A 167 -36.01 4.87 -0.51
C GLU A 167 -34.49 5.12 -0.42
N ASP A 168 -33.77 5.00 -1.53
CA ASP A 168 -32.31 5.17 -1.56
C ASP A 168 -31.85 6.63 -1.46
N LEU A 169 -32.76 7.59 -1.62
CA LEU A 169 -32.49 9.02 -1.49
C LEU A 169 -32.91 9.58 -0.12
N LYS A 170 -33.65 8.82 0.68
CA LYS A 170 -34.09 9.25 2.02
C LYS A 170 -32.91 9.45 2.96
N ILE A 171 -33.02 10.46 3.84
CA ILE A 171 -31.99 10.78 4.84
C ILE A 171 -31.62 9.58 5.70
N SER A 172 -32.60 8.77 6.10
CA SER A 172 -32.38 7.54 6.87
C SER A 172 -31.48 6.55 6.12
N THR A 173 -31.79 6.26 4.86
CA THR A 173 -31.02 5.34 4.01
C THR A 173 -29.63 5.87 3.69
N LEU A 174 -29.49 7.18 3.40
CA LEU A 174 -28.19 7.81 3.21
C LEU A 174 -27.33 7.71 4.48
N THR A 175 -27.93 7.86 5.66
CA THR A 175 -27.24 7.73 6.95
C THR A 175 -26.80 6.28 7.21
N VAL A 176 -27.64 5.29 6.89
CA VAL A 176 -27.27 3.86 6.95
C VAL A 176 -26.09 3.58 6.02
N LEU A 177 -26.13 4.08 4.78
CA LEU A 177 -25.03 3.94 3.84
C LEU A 177 -23.75 4.61 4.35
N TYR A 178 -23.84 5.81 4.94
CA TYR A 178 -22.68 6.49 5.52
C TYR A 178 -21.99 5.63 6.60
N ASN A 179 -22.77 5.07 7.52
CA ASN A 179 -22.24 4.21 8.58
C ASN A 179 -21.61 2.93 8.02
N ASP A 180 -22.24 2.31 7.02
CA ASP A 180 -21.70 1.14 6.33
C ASP A 180 -20.37 1.43 5.62
N LEU A 181 -20.27 2.55 4.90
CA LEU A 181 -19.03 2.97 4.25
C LEU A 181 -17.93 3.28 5.26
N LYS A 182 -18.29 3.88 6.41
CA LYS A 182 -17.37 4.18 7.51
C LYS A 182 -16.81 2.89 8.12
N GLU A 183 -17.67 1.90 8.38
CA GLU A 183 -17.27 0.60 8.90
C GLU A 183 -16.33 -0.14 7.93
N LYS A 184 -16.69 -0.20 6.64
CA LYS A 184 -15.84 -0.83 5.61
C LYS A 184 -14.49 -0.12 5.46
N ASN A 185 -14.46 1.21 5.60
CA ASN A 185 -13.20 1.95 5.59
C ASN A 185 -12.31 1.60 6.80
N ALA A 186 -12.90 1.55 8.00
CA ALA A 186 -12.19 1.15 9.21
C ALA A 186 -11.67 -0.30 9.11
N ALA A 187 -12.47 -1.23 8.57
CA ALA A 187 -12.08 -2.62 8.37
C ALA A 187 -10.87 -2.75 7.43
N ALA A 188 -10.83 -1.98 6.33
CA ALA A 188 -9.69 -1.97 5.42
C ALA A 188 -8.40 -1.43 6.07
N ILE A 189 -8.51 -0.41 6.93
CA ILE A 189 -7.38 0.14 7.70
C ILE A 189 -6.86 -0.94 8.67
N ILE A 190 -7.76 -1.52 9.48
CA ILE A 190 -7.41 -2.55 10.47
C ILE A 190 -6.76 -3.76 9.79
N ALA A 191 -7.30 -4.24 8.67
CA ALA A 191 -6.76 -5.39 7.95
C ALA A 191 -5.39 -5.12 7.29
N SER A 192 -5.06 -3.87 7.00
CA SER A 192 -3.78 -3.50 6.36
C SER A 192 -2.62 -3.35 7.35
N THR A 193 -2.91 -3.11 8.63
CA THR A 193 -1.90 -2.98 9.69
C THR A 193 -1.06 -4.25 9.87
N PRO A 194 -1.64 -5.47 10.01
CA PRO A 194 -0.87 -6.70 10.15
C PRO A 194 0.09 -6.95 8.98
N LEU A 195 -0.38 -6.73 7.73
CA LEU A 195 0.45 -6.88 6.53
C LEU A 195 1.63 -5.92 6.53
N THR A 196 1.40 -4.67 6.94
CA THR A 196 2.47 -3.66 7.05
C THR A 196 3.50 -4.07 8.09
N ASN A 197 3.07 -4.51 9.26
CA ASN A 197 3.95 -4.98 10.34
C ASN A 197 4.76 -6.22 9.91
N ALA A 198 4.13 -7.20 9.25
CA ALA A 198 4.80 -8.39 8.73
C ALA A 198 5.88 -8.03 7.71
N ARG A 199 5.61 -7.08 6.81
CA ARG A 199 6.60 -6.60 5.83
C ARG A 199 7.75 -5.84 6.50
N ILE A 200 7.50 -5.05 7.53
CA ILE A 200 8.54 -4.37 8.33
C ILE A 200 9.42 -5.42 9.02
N ALA A 201 8.83 -6.40 9.70
CA ALA A 201 9.56 -7.48 10.37
C ALA A 201 10.44 -8.25 9.38
N ARG A 202 9.89 -8.62 8.21
CA ARG A 202 10.66 -9.23 7.11
C ARG A 202 11.82 -8.35 6.66
N GLN A 203 11.61 -7.03 6.54
CA GLN A 203 12.68 -6.11 6.12
C GLN A 203 13.84 -6.10 7.13
N ILE A 204 13.51 -6.10 8.43
CA ILE A 204 14.50 -6.14 9.50
C ILE A 204 15.27 -7.47 9.46
N ILE A 205 14.56 -8.60 9.40
CA ILE A 205 15.18 -9.94 9.41
C ILE A 205 16.08 -10.15 8.19
N LEU A 206 15.61 -9.77 7.00
CA LEU A 206 16.33 -10.07 5.76
C LEU A 206 17.43 -9.05 5.44
N TYR A 207 17.26 -7.78 5.81
CA TYR A 207 18.02 -6.67 5.23
C TYR A 207 18.53 -5.64 6.24
N LYS A 208 18.44 -5.89 7.54
CA LYS A 208 19.09 -5.01 8.52
C LYS A 208 20.60 -5.00 8.30
N GLU A 209 21.18 -3.81 8.25
CA GLU A 209 22.62 -3.65 8.02
C GLU A 209 23.44 -4.41 9.07
N GLY A 210 24.45 -5.14 8.59
CA GLY A 210 25.41 -5.93 9.38
C GLY A 210 24.87 -7.18 10.05
N THR A 211 23.54 -7.37 10.14
CA THR A 211 22.92 -8.44 10.94
C THR A 211 21.79 -9.19 10.22
N GLY A 212 21.26 -8.63 9.14
CA GLY A 212 20.22 -9.26 8.32
C GLY A 212 20.76 -10.46 7.54
N LEU A 213 19.83 -11.25 7.01
CA LEU A 213 20.13 -12.45 6.23
C LEU A 213 21.12 -12.20 5.10
N VAL A 214 20.92 -11.14 4.31
CA VAL A 214 21.78 -10.85 3.15
C VAL A 214 23.22 -10.60 3.59
N ASP A 215 23.44 -9.70 4.54
CA ASP A 215 24.78 -9.33 5.00
C ASP A 215 25.48 -10.49 5.72
N THR A 216 24.74 -11.28 6.49
CA THR A 216 25.24 -12.49 7.15
C THR A 216 25.71 -13.52 6.11
N CYS A 217 24.90 -13.75 5.07
CA CYS A 217 25.27 -14.68 3.99
C CYS A 217 26.48 -14.20 3.18
N LEU A 218 26.55 -12.91 2.84
CA LEU A 218 27.69 -12.34 2.13
C LEU A 218 28.98 -12.43 2.97
N SER A 219 28.89 -12.14 4.27
CA SER A 219 29.99 -12.30 5.22
C SER A 219 30.45 -13.76 5.34
N SER A 220 29.51 -14.70 5.38
CA SER A 220 29.82 -16.14 5.38
C SER A 220 30.55 -16.58 4.10
N LYS A 221 30.13 -16.08 2.92
CA LYS A 221 30.85 -16.33 1.65
C LYS A 221 32.28 -15.79 1.70
N ASN A 222 32.49 -14.60 2.26
CA ASN A 222 33.83 -14.03 2.42
C ASN A 222 34.70 -14.89 3.34
N TYR A 223 34.14 -15.38 4.45
CA TYR A 223 34.83 -16.31 5.34
C TYR A 223 35.22 -17.62 4.63
N ILE A 224 34.29 -18.24 3.91
CA ILE A 224 34.58 -19.45 3.10
C ILE A 224 35.70 -19.17 2.08
N LYS A 225 35.68 -18.00 1.43
CA LYS A 225 36.73 -17.58 0.50
C LYS A 225 38.09 -17.49 1.19
N SER A 226 38.14 -16.98 2.43
CA SER A 226 39.38 -16.83 3.19
C SER A 226 39.98 -18.16 3.61
N VAL A 227 39.14 -19.14 3.99
CA VAL A 227 39.58 -20.46 4.46
C VAL A 227 40.03 -21.35 3.31
N PHE A 228 39.27 -21.40 2.22
CA PHE A 228 39.53 -22.34 1.13
C PHE A 228 40.28 -21.72 -0.05
N GLY A 229 40.30 -20.39 -0.16
CA GLY A 229 40.83 -19.67 -1.31
C GLY A 229 39.80 -19.44 -2.42
N ALA A 230 40.00 -18.38 -3.20
CA ALA A 230 39.07 -17.92 -4.24
C ALA A 230 38.88 -18.91 -5.39
N ASP A 231 39.88 -19.72 -5.71
CA ASP A 231 39.83 -20.69 -6.80
C ASP A 231 39.37 -22.08 -6.41
N SER A 232 39.13 -22.30 -5.12
CA SER A 232 38.72 -23.58 -4.59
C SER A 232 37.36 -24.03 -5.13
N PRO A 233 37.17 -25.35 -5.36
CA PRO A 233 35.85 -25.90 -5.68
C PRO A 233 34.78 -25.56 -4.63
N GLN A 234 35.16 -25.53 -3.35
CA GLN A 234 34.31 -25.18 -2.22
C GLN A 234 33.75 -23.76 -2.35
N TYR A 235 34.62 -22.76 -2.58
CA TYR A 235 34.17 -21.39 -2.78
C TYR A 235 33.38 -21.23 -4.08
N LYS A 236 33.83 -21.83 -5.19
CA LYS A 236 33.13 -21.76 -6.49
C LYS A 236 31.69 -22.30 -6.42
N LYS A 237 31.44 -23.34 -5.63
CA LYS A 237 30.09 -23.92 -5.41
C LYS A 237 29.12 -22.88 -4.82
N ILE A 238 29.56 -22.10 -3.83
CA ILE A 238 28.73 -21.11 -3.14
C ILE A 238 28.81 -19.70 -3.76
N ALA A 239 29.82 -19.43 -4.59
CA ALA A 239 30.02 -18.13 -5.22
C ALA A 239 28.82 -17.69 -6.08
N LYS A 240 28.16 -18.64 -6.74
CA LYS A 240 26.97 -18.41 -7.58
C LYS A 240 25.70 -18.05 -6.81
N LEU A 241 25.65 -18.28 -5.49
CA LEU A 241 24.50 -17.95 -4.65
C LEU A 241 24.41 -16.43 -4.53
N ALA A 242 23.31 -15.86 -5.03
CA ALA A 242 23.10 -14.41 -5.05
C ALA A 242 22.26 -13.98 -3.86
N PHE A 243 22.74 -12.97 -3.14
CA PHE A 243 22.00 -12.32 -2.05
C PHE A 243 21.85 -10.84 -2.40
N ARG A 244 20.62 -10.33 -2.37
CA ARG A 244 20.31 -8.96 -2.80
C ARG A 244 19.40 -8.27 -1.81
N ASN A 245 19.73 -7.03 -1.49
CA ASN A 245 18.85 -6.15 -0.75
C ASN A 245 17.65 -5.76 -1.64
N ILE A 246 16.45 -5.99 -1.11
CA ILE A 246 15.19 -5.64 -1.78
C ILE A 246 14.52 -4.60 -0.90
N ARG A 247 14.07 -3.49 -1.50
CA ARG A 247 13.32 -2.45 -0.80
C ARG A 247 11.83 -2.85 -0.73
N TYR A 248 11.18 -2.30 0.29
CA TYR A 248 9.73 -2.37 0.47
C TYR A 248 8.99 -1.88 -0.77
#